data_AF-A0A7W0U4A5-F1
#
_entry.id   AF-A0A7W0U4A5-F1
#
_cell.length_a   1.000
_cell.length_b   1.000
_cell.length_c   1.000
_cell.angle_alpha   90.00
_cell.angle_beta   90.00
_cell.angle_gamma   90.00
#
_symmetry.space_group_name_H-M   'P 1'
#
loop_
_entity.id
_entity.type
_entity.pdbx_description
1 polymer ?
#
loop_
_entity_poly.entity_id
_entity_poly.type
_entity_poly.pdbx_seq_one_letter_code
_entity_poly.pdbx_strand_id
1 'polypeptide(L)'
;MKYMMFVATDTTPDTSSEPPADIETWFADVEGRGKWVTGDRLRPVEDATTVRVRSGETLVTDGPFTESKDWIIGFDVLECEDLDEAIEIASKHPMARSGRLELRPFWPMDEG
;
A
#
# COMPACT_ATOMS: atom_id res chain seq x y z
N MET A 1 -4.15 -15.97 -4.04
CA MET A 1 -4.32 -14.79 -4.92
C MET A 1 -3.52 -13.64 -4.37
N LYS A 2 -2.73 -12.98 -5.22
CA LYS A 2 -1.90 -11.84 -4.81
C LYS A 2 -2.69 -10.54 -4.85
N TYR A 3 -2.54 -9.75 -3.78
CA TYR A 3 -3.07 -8.39 -3.68
C TYR A 3 -1.95 -7.40 -3.43
N MET A 4 -1.97 -6.28 -4.15
CA MET A 4 -1.22 -5.08 -3.80
C MET A 4 -2.06 -4.30 -2.81
N MET A 5 -1.53 -4.02 -1.63
CA MET A 5 -2.11 -3.12 -0.65
C MET A 5 -1.31 -1.83 -0.67
N PHE A 6 -1.87 -0.75 -1.22
CA PHE A 6 -1.25 0.57 -1.09
C PHE A 6 -1.61 1.19 0.25
N VAL A 7 -0.60 1.66 0.96
CA VAL A 7 -0.75 2.41 2.20
C VAL A 7 -0.71 3.90 1.86
N ALA A 8 -1.84 4.58 2.00
CA ALA A 8 -1.98 5.99 1.64
C ALA A 8 -2.28 6.85 2.87
N THR A 9 -1.86 8.11 2.81
CA THR A 9 -2.36 9.13 3.75
C THR A 9 -3.86 9.36 3.54
N ASP A 10 -4.50 9.92 4.55
CA ASP A 10 -5.87 10.39 4.47
C ASP A 10 -5.95 11.80 5.08
N THR A 11 -6.51 12.74 4.32
CA THR A 11 -6.85 14.08 4.81
C THR A 11 -8.07 14.11 5.74
N THR A 12 -8.78 12.99 5.85
CA THR A 12 -9.95 12.77 6.70
C THR A 12 -9.83 11.51 7.57
N PRO A 13 -8.75 11.36 8.35
CA PRO A 13 -8.53 10.14 9.15
C PRO A 13 -9.57 10.00 10.26
N ASP A 14 -9.74 8.78 10.80
CA ASP A 14 -10.58 8.55 11.97
C ASP A 14 -10.05 9.37 13.17
N THR A 15 -10.95 10.16 13.78
CA THR A 15 -10.65 11.00 14.94
C THR A 15 -11.16 10.40 16.25
N SER A 16 -11.64 9.16 16.25
CA SER A 16 -12.03 8.45 17.47
C SER A 16 -10.84 8.30 18.42
N SER A 17 -11.11 8.13 19.72
CA SER A 17 -10.06 7.98 20.74
C SER A 17 -9.48 6.55 20.83
N GLU A 18 -9.88 5.66 19.93
CA GLU A 18 -9.33 4.31 19.89
C GLU A 18 -7.87 4.36 19.43
N PRO A 19 -6.93 3.74 20.17
CA PRO A 19 -5.56 3.70 19.72
C PRO A 19 -5.50 2.91 18.40
N PRO A 20 -4.69 3.35 17.42
CA PRO A 20 -4.47 2.55 16.23
C PRO A 20 -3.89 1.19 16.64
N ALA A 21 -4.16 0.17 15.83
CA ALA A 21 -3.49 -1.12 15.99
C ALA A 21 -1.96 -0.90 16.01
N ASP A 22 -1.25 -1.82 16.63
CA ASP A 22 0.21 -1.80 16.63
C ASP A 22 0.73 -2.46 15.34
N ILE A 23 1.65 -1.77 14.63
CA ILE A 23 2.16 -2.26 13.34
C ILE A 23 2.98 -3.53 13.49
N GLU A 24 3.73 -3.68 14.59
CA GLU A 24 4.54 -4.87 14.84
C GLU A 24 3.65 -6.08 15.10
N THR A 25 2.58 -5.89 15.86
CA THR A 25 1.55 -6.91 16.12
C THR A 25 0.84 -7.32 14.84
N TRP A 26 0.46 -6.37 13.99
CA TRP A 26 -0.13 -6.67 12.69
C TRP A 26 0.84 -7.47 11.82
N PHE A 27 2.09 -7.01 11.70
CA PHE A 27 3.09 -7.67 10.88
C PHE A 27 3.36 -9.11 11.33
N ALA A 28 3.51 -9.33 12.64
CA ALA A 28 3.71 -10.66 13.21
C ALA A 28 2.54 -11.62 12.94
N ASP A 29 1.29 -11.15 12.94
CA ASP A 29 0.11 -11.95 12.56
C ASP A 29 0.16 -12.35 11.08
N VAL A 30 0.35 -11.37 10.19
CA VAL A 30 0.30 -11.60 8.74
C VAL A 30 1.48 -12.46 8.27
N GLU A 31 2.68 -12.22 8.81
CA GLU A 31 3.86 -13.05 8.56
C GLU A 31 3.67 -14.47 9.14
N GLY A 32 3.19 -14.59 10.37
CA GLY A 32 2.93 -15.88 11.03
C GLY A 32 1.88 -16.74 10.30
N ARG A 33 0.92 -16.11 9.64
CA ARG A 33 -0.07 -16.76 8.76
C ARG A 33 0.47 -17.08 7.36
N GLY A 34 1.69 -16.64 7.02
CA GLY A 34 2.28 -16.80 5.70
C GLY A 34 1.58 -15.99 4.61
N LYS A 35 0.89 -14.90 4.98
CA LYS A 35 0.09 -14.07 4.08
C LYS A 35 0.85 -12.85 3.55
N TRP A 36 2.00 -12.52 4.14
CA TRP A 36 2.85 -11.43 3.69
C TRP A 36 3.92 -11.94 2.72
N VAL A 37 4.02 -11.32 1.54
CA VAL A 37 5.04 -11.64 0.53
C VAL A 37 6.22 -10.67 0.61
N THR A 38 5.93 -9.37 0.61
CA THR A 38 6.91 -8.28 0.73
C THR A 38 6.19 -6.97 0.97
N GLY A 39 6.88 -5.97 1.51
CA GLY A 39 6.34 -4.64 1.73
C GLY A 39 7.39 -3.72 2.32
N ASP A 40 7.18 -2.41 2.21
CA ASP A 40 8.03 -1.41 2.85
C ASP A 40 7.32 -0.05 2.94
N ARG A 41 7.86 0.81 3.81
CA ARG A 41 7.54 2.23 3.84
C ARG A 41 8.32 2.95 2.75
N LEU A 42 7.67 3.91 2.10
CA LEU A 42 8.29 4.77 1.12
C LEU A 42 8.87 6.01 1.79
N ARG A 43 9.91 6.56 1.17
CA ARG A 43 10.44 7.88 1.51
C ARG A 43 9.39 8.97 1.21
N PRO A 44 9.50 10.16 1.83
CA PRO A 44 8.61 11.29 1.54
C PRO A 44 8.56 11.62 0.04
N VAL A 45 7.45 12.20 -0.43
CA VAL A 45 7.22 12.46 -1.86
C VAL A 45 8.18 13.48 -2.47
N GLU A 46 8.83 14.28 -1.62
CA GLU A 46 9.90 15.20 -2.01
C GLU A 46 11.17 14.46 -2.48
N ASP A 47 11.36 13.21 -2.04
CA ASP A 47 12.47 12.34 -2.48
C ASP A 47 12.11 11.56 -3.77
N ALA A 48 10.88 11.70 -4.29
CA ALA A 48 10.44 10.96 -5.47
C ALA A 48 11.08 11.49 -6.76
N THR A 49 11.17 10.62 -7.76
CA THR A 49 11.56 10.99 -9.13
C THR A 49 10.61 10.30 -10.10
N THR A 50 10.02 11.09 -11.00
CA THR A 50 9.10 10.60 -12.03
C THR A 50 9.81 10.52 -13.37
N VAL A 51 9.66 9.40 -14.06
CA VAL A 51 10.25 9.14 -15.38
C VAL A 51 9.17 8.86 -16.41
N ARG A 52 9.26 9.49 -17.59
CA ARG A 52 8.34 9.26 -18.71
C ARG A 52 9.08 9.29 -20.04
N VAL A 53 8.78 8.34 -20.93
CA VAL A 53 9.32 8.35 -22.31
C VAL A 53 8.28 8.86 -23.29
N ARG A 54 8.64 9.84 -24.12
CA ARG A 54 7.80 10.41 -25.18
C ARG A 54 8.62 10.66 -26.43
N SER A 55 8.15 10.18 -27.58
CA SER A 55 8.82 10.36 -28.87
C SER A 55 10.30 9.93 -28.88
N GLY A 56 10.65 8.90 -28.10
CA GLY A 56 12.03 8.42 -27.96
C GLY A 56 12.90 9.20 -26.97
N GLU A 57 12.37 10.25 -26.34
CA GLU A 57 13.07 11.03 -25.32
C GLU A 57 12.65 10.62 -23.90
N THR A 58 13.62 10.51 -23.01
CA THR A 58 13.40 10.26 -21.57
C THR A 58 13.28 11.58 -20.83
N LEU A 59 12.11 11.85 -20.29
CA LEU A 59 11.81 12.99 -19.44
C LEU A 59 11.88 12.55 -17.97
N VAL A 60 12.64 13.28 -17.16
CA VAL A 60 12.79 13.04 -15.73
C VAL A 60 12.36 14.30 -14.98
N THR A 61 11.51 14.15 -13.98
CA THR A 61 11.04 15.25 -13.13
C THR A 61 11.16 14.88 -11.67
N ASP A 62 11.64 15.81 -10.85
CA ASP A 62 11.65 15.65 -9.40
C ASP A 62 10.21 15.64 -8.86
N GLY A 63 9.98 14.82 -7.85
CA GLY A 63 8.68 14.68 -7.20
C GLY A 63 7.76 13.63 -7.83
N PRO A 64 6.53 13.55 -7.30
CA PRO A 64 5.57 12.49 -7.62
C PRO A 64 4.94 12.65 -9.00
N PHE A 65 4.31 11.56 -9.49
CA PHE A 65 3.74 11.50 -10.85
C PHE A 65 2.53 12.41 -11.07
N THR A 66 1.90 12.88 -10.00
CA THR A 66 0.74 13.78 -10.00
C THR A 66 0.80 14.66 -8.77
N GLU A 67 0.16 15.82 -8.82
CA GLU A 67 -0.20 16.55 -7.61
C GLU A 67 -1.39 15.85 -6.94
N SER A 68 -1.29 15.64 -5.62
CA SER A 68 -2.34 15.00 -4.82
C SER A 68 -2.36 15.58 -3.41
N LYS A 69 -3.52 15.49 -2.76
CA LYS A 69 -3.65 15.76 -1.32
C LYS A 69 -3.29 14.55 -0.47
N ASP A 70 -3.29 13.37 -1.10
CA ASP A 70 -3.03 12.10 -0.45
C ASP A 70 -1.94 11.32 -1.20
N TRP A 71 -1.02 10.74 -0.44
CA TRP A 71 0.19 10.11 -0.99
C TRP A 71 0.28 8.65 -0.60
N ILE A 72 0.77 7.82 -1.51
CA ILE A 72 1.20 6.46 -1.20
C ILE A 72 2.51 6.57 -0.42
N ILE A 73 2.49 6.08 0.82
CA ILE A 73 3.62 6.15 1.76
C ILE A 73 4.17 4.76 2.11
N GLY A 74 3.61 3.72 1.52
CA GLY A 74 4.00 2.33 1.74
C GLY A 74 3.21 1.39 0.86
N PHE A 75 3.65 0.15 0.83
CA PHE A 75 2.91 -0.92 0.18
C PHE A 75 3.19 -2.26 0.87
N ASP A 76 2.24 -3.17 0.72
CA ASP A 76 2.42 -4.59 1.00
C ASP A 76 1.88 -5.42 -0.16
N VAL A 77 2.53 -6.55 -0.43
CA VAL A 77 2.03 -7.61 -1.30
C VAL A 77 1.58 -8.74 -0.40
N LEU A 78 0.29 -9.07 -0.49
CA LEU A 78 -0.34 -10.11 0.31
C LEU A 78 -0.69 -11.31 -0.58
N GLU A 79 -0.51 -12.53 -0.06
CA GLU A 79 -1.00 -13.76 -0.66
C GLU A 79 -2.22 -14.25 0.13
N CYS A 80 -3.42 -13.99 -0.39
CA CYS A 80 -4.68 -14.28 0.27
C CYS A 80 -5.50 -15.31 -0.52
N GLU A 81 -6.41 -16.02 0.14
CA GLU A 81 -7.34 -16.94 -0.51
C GLU A 81 -8.25 -16.17 -1.48
N ASP A 82 -8.78 -15.03 -1.04
CA ASP A 82 -9.67 -14.15 -1.80
C ASP A 82 -9.63 -12.70 -1.28
N LEU A 83 -10.55 -11.87 -1.80
CA LEU A 83 -10.65 -10.45 -1.43
C LEU A 83 -11.12 -10.28 0.02
N ASP A 84 -11.96 -11.19 0.52
CA ASP A 84 -12.49 -11.08 1.88
C ASP A 84 -11.37 -11.31 2.91
N GLU A 85 -10.47 -12.27 2.67
CA GLU A 85 -9.27 -12.43 3.50
C GLU A 85 -8.33 -11.21 3.40
N ALA A 86 -8.16 -10.64 2.20
CA ALA A 86 -7.36 -9.43 2.04
C ALA A 86 -7.95 -8.23 2.81
N ILE A 87 -9.29 -8.07 2.80
CA ILE A 87 -10.00 -7.03 3.57
C ILE A 87 -9.84 -7.26 5.06
N GLU A 88 -9.96 -8.51 5.52
CA GLU A 88 -9.78 -8.88 6.94
C GLU A 88 -8.39 -8.47 7.43
N ILE A 89 -7.34 -8.83 6.69
CA ILE A 89 -5.95 -8.46 6.99
C ILE A 89 -5.76 -6.93 6.96
N ALA A 90 -6.23 -6.26 5.90
CA ALA A 90 -6.06 -4.81 5.74
C ALA A 90 -6.79 -4.02 6.83
N SER A 91 -7.99 -4.43 7.22
CA SER A 91 -8.80 -3.74 8.24
C SER A 91 -8.13 -3.68 9.62
N LYS A 92 -7.19 -4.60 9.90
CA LYS A 92 -6.41 -4.65 11.14
C LYS A 92 -5.12 -3.83 11.08
N HIS A 93 -4.70 -3.40 9.90
CA HIS A 93 -3.50 -2.61 9.75
C HIS A 93 -3.73 -1.20 10.34
N PRO A 94 -2.76 -0.59 11.04
CA PRO A 94 -2.96 0.70 11.73
C PRO A 94 -3.41 1.83 10.80
N MET A 95 -2.89 1.83 9.57
CA MET A 95 -3.25 2.80 8.53
C MET A 95 -4.66 2.61 7.95
N ALA A 96 -5.41 1.57 8.32
CA ALA A 96 -6.85 1.51 8.03
C ALA A 96 -7.64 2.61 8.76
N ARG A 97 -7.08 3.16 9.85
CA ARG A 97 -7.67 4.28 10.63
C ARG A 97 -6.95 5.59 10.41
N SER A 98 -5.61 5.56 10.44
CA SER A 98 -4.78 6.78 10.31
C SER A 98 -4.58 7.22 8.86
N GLY A 99 -4.98 6.40 7.89
CA GLY A 99 -4.95 6.72 6.47
C GLY A 99 -5.95 5.86 5.72
N ARG A 100 -5.56 5.37 4.54
CA ARG A 100 -6.37 4.44 3.74
C ARG A 100 -5.53 3.32 3.17
N LEU A 101 -6.18 2.19 2.95
CA LEU A 101 -5.60 1.01 2.32
C LEU A 101 -6.36 0.70 1.05
N GLU A 102 -5.67 0.70 -0.09
CA GLU A 102 -6.24 0.29 -1.38
C GLU A 102 -5.77 -1.12 -1.71
N LEU A 103 -6.70 -2.07 -1.74
CA LEU A 103 -6.45 -3.44 -2.15
C LEU A 103 -6.71 -3.59 -3.65
N ARG A 104 -5.70 -4.04 -4.40
CA ARG A 104 -5.80 -4.34 -5.83
C ARG A 104 -5.36 -5.77 -6.10
N PRO A 105 -6.23 -6.63 -6.67
CA PRO A 105 -5.78 -7.94 -7.12
C PRO A 105 -4.77 -7.80 -8.24
N PHE A 106 -3.77 -8.68 -8.25
CA PHE A 106 -2.91 -8.85 -9.41
C PHE A 106 -3.72 -9.47 -10.54
N TRP A 107 -3.33 -9.22 -11.79
CA TRP A 107 -3.85 -10.01 -12.90
C TRP A 107 -3.52 -11.49 -12.66
N PRO A 108 -4.45 -12.42 -12.96
CA PRO A 108 -4.08 -13.83 -13.03
C PRO A 108 -2.94 -13.95 -14.04
N MET A 109 -1.77 -14.39 -13.57
CA MET A 109 -0.69 -14.75 -14.47
C MET A 109 -1.08 -16.11 -15.05
N ASP A 110 -1.21 -16.20 -16.37
CA ASP A 110 -1.21 -17.51 -17.02
C ASP A 110 0.13 -18.17 -16.67
N GLU A 111 0.10 -19.22 -15.86
CA GLU A 111 1.21 -20.15 -15.77
C GLU A 111 1.25 -20.87 -17.12
N GLY A 112 2.07 -20.35 -18.03
CA GLY A 112 2.23 -20.89 -19.39
C GLY A 112 2.68 -22.35 -19.41
#